data_AF-A0A7J2V9P5-F1
#
_entry.id   AF-A0A7J2V9P5-F1
#
_cell.length_a   1.000
_cell.length_b   1.000
_cell.length_c   1.000
_cell.angle_alpha   90.00
_cell.angle_beta   90.00
_cell.angle_gamma   90.00
#
_symmetry.space_group_name_H-M   'P 1'
#
loop_
_entity.id
_entity.type
_entity.pdbx_description
1 polymer ?
#
loop_
_entity_poly.entity_id
_entity_poly.type
_entity_poly.pdbx_seq_one_letter_code
_entity_poly.pdbx_strand_id
1 'polypeptide(L)' 'MNNVSMAKSYIRQAYERLKHAKEAFESGNYPYVVRQCQEAVELLLKASLRLVGIEPVTDLEIVVINCK' A
#
# COMPACT_ATOMS: atom_id res chain seq x y z
N MET A 1 6.26 -18.65 -8.81
CA MET A 1 6.80 -17.48 -8.05
C MET A 1 6.59 -17.74 -6.58
N ASN A 2 7.57 -17.42 -5.72
CA ASN A 2 7.47 -17.67 -4.28
C ASN A 2 6.62 -16.57 -3.61
N ASN A 3 5.56 -16.95 -2.89
CA ASN A 3 4.67 -16.03 -2.15
C ASN A 3 5.44 -15.09 -1.22
N VAL A 4 6.52 -15.58 -0.60
CA VAL A 4 7.39 -14.78 0.27
C VAL A 4 8.13 -13.70 -0.53
N SER A 5 8.60 -14.03 -1.74
CA SER A 5 9.27 -13.04 -2.62
C SER A 5 8.32 -11.96 -3.07
N MET A 6 7.07 -12.31 -3.40
CA MET A 6 6.03 -11.33 -3.74
C MET A 6 5.67 -10.45 -2.54
N ALA A 7 5.47 -11.03 -1.36
CA ALA A 7 5.21 -10.28 -0.14
C ALA A 7 6.31 -9.26 0.16
N LYS A 8 7.59 -9.64 0.02
CA LYS A 8 8.72 -8.72 0.16
C LYS A 8 8.67 -7.58 -0.87
N SER A 9 8.28 -7.85 -2.10
CA SER A 9 8.12 -6.83 -3.14
C SER A 9 7.02 -5.82 -2.77
N TYR A 10 5.88 -6.29 -2.29
CA TYR A 10 4.79 -5.40 -1.84
C TYR A 10 5.19 -4.57 -0.63
N ILE A 11 5.89 -5.16 0.35
CA ILE A 11 6.41 -4.42 1.51
C ILE A 11 7.36 -3.30 1.06
N ARG A 12 8.31 -3.59 0.15
CA ARG A 12 9.20 -2.56 -0.41
C ARG A 12 8.41 -1.44 -1.07
N GLN A 13 7.43 -1.77 -1.90
CA GLN A 13 6.59 -0.76 -2.55
C GLN A 13 5.80 0.07 -1.52
N ALA A 14 5.28 -0.54 -0.46
CA ALA A 14 4.56 0.17 0.60
C ALA A 14 5.46 1.19 1.31
N TYR A 15 6.73 0.85 1.55
CA TYR A 15 7.69 1.80 2.12
C TYR A 15 7.95 3.01 1.21
N GLU A 16 8.04 2.81 -0.10
CA GLU A 16 8.16 3.93 -1.04
C GLU A 16 6.93 4.85 -0.99
N ARG A 17 5.72 4.27 -0.88
CA ARG A 17 4.49 5.06 -0.71
C ARG A 17 4.52 5.89 0.57
N LEU A 18 4.96 5.32 1.69
CA LEU A 18 5.09 6.05 2.95
C LEU A 18 6.13 7.19 2.87
N LYS A 19 7.22 6.98 2.14
CA LYS A 19 8.21 8.04 1.89
C LYS A 19 7.58 9.21 1.13
N HIS A 20 6.88 8.93 0.03
CA HIS A 20 6.19 9.96 -0.74
C HIS A 20 5.06 10.62 0.05
N ALA A 21 4.34 9.88 0.89
CA ALA A 21 3.33 10.45 1.79
C ALA A 21 3.96 11.47 2.75
N LYS A 22 5.16 11.21 3.27
CA LYS A 22 5.88 12.16 4.12
C LYS A 22 6.29 13.43 3.36
N GLU A 23 6.87 13.28 2.17
CA GLU A 23 7.23 14.41 1.30
C GLU A 23 6.00 15.26 0.92
N ALA A 24 4.87 14.60 0.65
CA ALA A 24 3.59 15.24 0.34
C ALA A 24 3.02 15.99 1.55
N PHE A 25 3.20 15.45 2.75
CA PHE A 25 2.76 16.09 3.99
C PHE A 25 3.56 17.38 4.26
N GLU A 26 4.88 17.31 4.10
CA GLU A 26 5.77 18.46 4.28
C GLU A 26 5.49 19.60 3.28
N SER A 27 4.99 19.25 2.09
CA SER A 27 4.60 20.22 1.04
C SER A 27 3.13 20.66 1.10
N GLY A 28 2.36 20.18 2.09
CA GLY A 28 0.94 20.53 2.27
C GLY A 28 -0.02 19.87 1.26
N ASN A 29 0.45 18.89 0.48
CA ASN A 29 -0.38 18.14 -0.47
C ASN A 29 -1.12 16.99 0.22
N TYR A 30 -2.04 17.34 1.13
CA TYR A 30 -2.78 16.37 1.94
C TYR A 30 -3.61 15.36 1.12
N PRO A 31 -4.27 15.70 0.00
CA PRO A 31 -4.95 14.71 -0.83
C PRO A 31 -3.99 13.62 -1.33
N TYR A 32 -2.75 13.99 -1.69
CA TYR A 32 -1.74 13.03 -2.10
C TYR A 32 -1.21 12.19 -0.93
N VAL A 33 -1.08 12.76 0.27
CA VAL A 33 -0.77 12.00 1.50
C VAL A 33 -1.76 10.86 1.70
N VAL A 34 -3.07 11.17 1.68
CA VAL A 34 -4.13 10.18 1.89
C VAL A 34 -4.04 9.07 0.85
N ARG A 35 -3.87 9.44 -0.44
CA ARG A 35 -3.72 8.46 -1.52
C ARG A 35 -2.50 7.54 -1.33
N GLN A 36 -1.34 8.10 -1.00
CA GLN A 36 -0.14 7.30 -0.79
C GLN A 36 -0.28 6.36 0.43
N CYS A 37 -0.94 6.82 1.49
CA CYS A 37 -1.26 5.97 2.64
C CYS A 37 -2.24 4.84 2.27
N GLN A 38 -3.26 5.10 1.47
CA GLN A 38 -4.20 4.07 0.98
C GLN A 38 -3.45 2.99 0.19
N GLU A 39 -2.63 3.39 -0.78
CA GLU A 39 -1.82 2.48 -1.59
C GLU A 39 -0.86 1.66 -0.70
N ALA A 40 -0.27 2.26 0.34
CA ALA A 40 0.60 1.54 1.27
C ALA A 40 -0.14 0.46 2.07
N VAL A 41 -1.33 0.75 2.58
CA VAL A 41 -2.16 -0.22 3.32
C VAL A 41 -2.57 -1.39 2.42
N GLU A 42 -2.96 -1.11 1.17
CA GLU A 42 -3.34 -2.15 0.22
C GLU A 42 -2.16 -3.10 -0.07
N LEU A 43 -0.97 -2.55 -0.30
CA LEU A 43 0.24 -3.32 -0.52
C LEU A 43 0.60 -4.19 0.70
N LEU A 44 0.49 -3.65 1.91
CA LEU A 44 0.77 -4.39 3.15
C LEU A 44 -0.26 -5.49 3.41
N LEU A 45 -1.53 -5.28 3.08
CA LEU A 45 -2.55 -6.31 3.15
C LEU A 45 -2.29 -7.44 2.13
N LYS A 46 -1.98 -7.08 0.88
CA LYS A 46 -1.56 -8.03 -0.17
C LYS A 46 -0.32 -8.83 0.24
N ALA A 47 0.63 -8.20 0.92
CA ALA A 47 1.81 -8.87 1.46
C ALA A 47 1.45 -9.86 2.57
N SER A 48 0.62 -9.43 3.52
CA SER A 48 0.21 -10.23 4.68
C SER A 48 -0.53 -11.50 4.26
N LEU A 49 -1.48 -11.38 3.32
CA LEU A 49 -2.21 -12.52 2.76
C LEU A 49 -1.25 -13.53 2.10
N ARG A 50 -0.30 -13.04 1.29
CA ARG A 50 0.69 -13.92 0.66
C ARG A 50 1.62 -14.60 1.65
N LEU A 51 2.00 -13.93 2.74
CA LEU A 51 2.83 -14.54 3.80
C LEU A 51 2.13 -15.72 4.48
N VAL A 52 0.80 -15.70 4.59
CA VAL A 52 0.01 -16.80 5.17
C VAL A 52 -0.49 -17.80 4.11
N GLY A 53 0.00 -17.70 2.87
CA GLY A 53 -0.36 -18.62 1.78
C GLY A 53 -1.72 -18.36 1.13
N ILE A 54 -2.34 -17.20 1.41
CA ILE A 54 -3.60 -16.78 0.79
C ILE A 54 -3.28 -15.91 -0.43
N GLU A 55 -3.81 -16.28 -1.59
CA GLU A 55 -3.73 -15.42 -2.78
C GLU A 55 -4.71 -14.25 -2.61
N PRO A 56 -4.23 -12.99 -2.63
CA PRO A 56 -5.11 -11.84 -2.53
C PRO A 56 -5.84 -11.60 -3.85
N VAL A 57 -7.03 -11.01 -3.77
CA VAL A 57 -7.75 -10.55 -4.96
C VAL A 57 -6.98 -9.43 -5.65
N THR A 58 -7.06 -9.38 -6.99
CA THR A 58 -6.39 -8.36 -7.81
C THR A 58 -6.83 -6.96 -7.40
N ASP A 59 -8.14 -6.83 -7.16
CA ASP A 59 -8.84 -5.58 -6.87
C ASP A 59 -9.25 -5.57 -5.39
N LEU A 60 -8.28 -5.31 -4.52
CA LEU A 60 -8.57 -4.90 -3.14
C LEU A 60 -8.90 -3.40 -3.19
N GLU A 61 -10.14 -3.06 -3.53
CA GLU A 61 -10.63 -1.70 -3.29
C GLU A 61 -10.71 -1.50 -1.77
N ILE A 62 -9.63 -1.03 -1.14
CA ILE A 62 -9.71 -0.49 0.21
C ILE A 62 -10.54 0.79 0.11
N VAL A 63 -11.84 0.66 0.37
CA VAL A 63 -12.80 1.77 0.53
C VAL A 63 -12.50 2.48 1.85
N VAL A 64 -11.34 3.11 1.97
CA VAL A 64 -11.03 4.00 3.10
C VAL A 64 -10.84 5.39 2.52
N ILE A 65 -11.95 6.12 2.51
CA ILE A 65 -12.06 7.57 2.28
C ILE A 65 -11.95 7.95 0.80
N ASN A 66 -13.12 8.02 0.14
CA ASN A 66 -13.35 8.93 -0.97
C ASN A 66 -13.08 10.35 -0.48
N CYS A 67 -11.81 10.79 -0.52
CA CYS A 67 -11.47 12.22 -0.52
C CYS A 67 -11.63 12.68 -1.97
N LYS A 68 -12.87 12.71 -2.47
CA LYS A 68 -13.23 13.54 -3.61
C LYS A 68 -13.41 14.98 -3.12
#